data_AF-A0A3C1NF88-F1
#
_entry.id   AF-A0A3C1NF88-F1
#
_cell.length_a   1.000
_cell.length_b   1.000
_cell.length_c   1.000
_cell.angle_alpha   90.00
_cell.angle_beta   90.00
_cell.angle_gamma   90.00
#
_symmetry.space_group_name_H-M   'P 1'
#
loop_
_entity.id
_entity.type
_entity.pdbx_description
1 polymer ?
#
loop_
_entity_poly.entity_id
_entity_poly.type
_entity_poly.pdbx_seq_one_letter_code
_entity_poly.pdbx_strand_id
1 'polypeptide(L)'
;MTEPSSEGRIGLAIPGDDLILPFQADQAEVVGRLVKLGPTVDTILSRHDYPEPVSQLLGQAAALTALLGAALKFEGKFILQASTDGPVDLLVADYQVPGGLRGYARFSPERLAALPPDGRLLGEGHLAMTIDRGMETERYQGVVPLEGETLTEAADTYFRQSEQLPTFIRLAVARHYRAGSGSRPWTWRAGGLLVQKLTREGGRVTTSEAALEEEDWTRARALAETVEDHELLDPMLPPDRLLYRLFHEEQVR
;
A
#
# COMPACT_ATOMS: atom_id res chain seq x y z
N MET A 1 28.76 -51.91 -12.19
CA MET A 1 27.39 -51.88 -11.64
C MET A 1 26.96 -50.43 -11.67
N THR A 2 26.02 -50.16 -12.55
CA THR A 2 25.52 -48.85 -13.02
C THR A 2 24.70 -48.13 -11.94
N GLU A 3 24.63 -46.80 -12.03
CA GLU A 3 24.03 -45.83 -11.07
C GLU A 3 22.56 -46.11 -10.66
N PRO A 4 21.98 -45.31 -9.73
CA PRO A 4 21.30 -44.12 -10.22
C PRO A 4 21.60 -42.83 -9.42
N SER A 5 22.14 -41.85 -10.15
CA SER A 5 21.60 -40.50 -10.33
C SER A 5 20.59 -40.02 -9.27
N SER A 6 21.05 -39.16 -8.35
CA SER A 6 20.14 -38.40 -7.48
C SER A 6 19.48 -37.29 -8.31
N GLU A 7 18.20 -37.49 -8.61
CA GLU A 7 17.32 -36.55 -9.30
C GLU A 7 17.37 -35.15 -8.69
N GLY A 8 17.56 -34.15 -9.57
CA GLY A 8 17.52 -32.75 -9.24
C GLY A 8 16.16 -32.37 -8.66
N ARG A 9 16.12 -32.13 -7.35
CA ARG A 9 15.03 -31.37 -6.74
C ARG A 9 15.09 -29.95 -7.31
N ILE A 10 14.20 -29.66 -8.25
CA ILE A 10 13.93 -28.29 -8.66
C ILE A 10 13.33 -27.59 -7.44
N GLY A 11 14.12 -26.74 -6.79
CA GLY A 11 13.62 -25.88 -5.72
C GLY A 11 12.54 -24.97 -6.30
N LEU A 12 11.29 -25.16 -5.88
CA LEU A 12 10.22 -24.23 -6.19
C LEU A 12 10.49 -22.96 -5.36
N ALA A 13 11.07 -21.95 -6.00
CA ALA A 13 11.20 -20.62 -5.43
C ALA A 13 9.82 -19.95 -5.48
N ILE A 14 9.07 -20.04 -4.38
CA ILE A 14 7.92 -19.16 -4.17
C ILE A 14 8.50 -17.75 -3.97
N PRO A 15 8.03 -16.73 -4.70
CA PRO A 15 8.44 -15.34 -4.46
C PRO A 15 8.35 -14.99 -2.97
N GLY A 16 9.18 -14.06 -2.50
CA GLY A 16 9.11 -13.59 -1.11
C GLY A 16 7.70 -13.13 -0.74
N ASP A 17 7.15 -13.62 0.37
CA ASP A 17 5.77 -13.31 0.81
C ASP A 17 5.64 -11.86 1.31
N ASP A 18 6.78 -11.19 1.58
CA ASP A 18 6.91 -9.76 1.76
C ASP A 18 7.74 -9.18 0.60
N LEU A 19 7.14 -8.32 -0.23
CA LEU A 19 7.83 -7.66 -1.34
C LEU A 19 7.19 -6.32 -1.70
N ILE A 20 8.00 -5.49 -2.36
CA ILE A 20 7.57 -4.26 -3.03
C ILE A 20 8.11 -4.32 -4.46
N LEU A 21 7.22 -4.29 -5.44
CA LEU A 21 7.55 -4.31 -6.87
C LEU A 21 7.19 -2.96 -7.49
N PRO A 22 8.16 -2.09 -7.79
CA PRO A 22 7.93 -0.94 -8.66
C PRO A 22 7.69 -1.40 -10.09
N PHE A 23 6.88 -0.65 -10.83
CA PHE A 23 6.63 -0.88 -12.24
C PHE A 23 6.38 0.43 -12.99
N GLN A 24 6.47 0.37 -14.30
CA GLN A 24 6.10 1.46 -15.21
C GLN A 24 5.28 0.89 -16.36
N ALA A 25 4.19 1.56 -16.72
CA ALA A 25 3.40 1.28 -17.93
C ALA A 25 3.68 2.41 -18.93
N ASP A 26 4.53 2.10 -19.92
CA ASP A 26 5.13 3.10 -20.80
C ASP A 26 4.10 3.74 -21.75
N GLN A 27 3.08 3.01 -22.21
CA GLN A 27 2.06 3.55 -23.12
C GLN A 27 1.07 4.51 -22.44
N ALA A 28 0.73 4.26 -21.17
CA ALA A 28 -0.15 5.13 -20.40
C ALA A 28 0.59 6.23 -19.61
N GLU A 29 1.93 6.27 -19.73
CA GLU A 29 2.79 7.17 -18.98
C GLU A 29 2.51 7.16 -17.47
N VAL A 30 2.42 5.97 -16.87
CA VAL A 30 2.21 5.82 -15.42
C VAL A 30 3.35 5.06 -14.77
N VAL A 31 3.65 5.44 -13.54
CA VAL A 31 4.53 4.69 -12.64
C VAL A 31 3.73 4.18 -11.47
N GLY A 32 4.10 3.03 -10.93
CA GLY A 32 3.39 2.46 -9.82
C GLY A 32 4.26 1.56 -8.96
N ARG A 33 3.65 1.12 -7.85
CA ARG A 33 4.21 0.13 -6.95
C ARG A 33 3.12 -0.82 -6.52
N LEU A 34 3.48 -2.09 -6.45
CA LEU A 34 2.66 -3.14 -5.86
C LEU A 34 3.38 -3.63 -4.60
N VAL A 35 2.68 -3.67 -3.48
CA VAL A 35 3.18 -4.26 -2.24
C VAL A 35 2.38 -5.51 -1.89
N LYS A 36 3.08 -6.56 -1.45
CA LYS A 36 2.49 -7.69 -0.74
C LYS A 36 3.22 -7.84 0.59
N LEU A 37 2.47 -7.88 1.68
CA LEU A 37 2.95 -8.08 3.04
C LEU A 37 2.26 -9.32 3.62
N GLY A 38 3.05 -10.32 3.99
CA GLY A 38 2.63 -11.52 4.71
C GLY A 38 3.26 -11.55 6.10
N PRO A 39 4.44 -12.18 6.28
CA PRO A 39 5.07 -12.32 7.60
C PRO A 39 5.28 -11.00 8.35
N THR A 40 5.62 -9.92 7.64
CA THR A 40 5.86 -8.61 8.26
C THR A 40 4.59 -8.03 8.87
N VAL A 41 3.49 -7.99 8.10
CA VAL A 41 2.23 -7.43 8.62
C VAL A 41 1.61 -8.35 9.67
N ASP A 42 1.71 -9.66 9.51
CA ASP A 42 1.27 -10.62 10.53
C ASP A 42 1.99 -10.39 11.86
N THR A 43 3.31 -10.16 11.82
CA THR A 43 4.09 -9.84 13.01
C THR A 43 3.65 -8.52 13.65
N ILE A 44 3.40 -7.47 12.86
CA ILE A 44 2.97 -6.17 13.37
C ILE A 44 1.60 -6.29 14.08
N LEU A 45 0.62 -6.90 13.42
CA LEU A 45 -0.75 -6.99 13.91
C LEU A 45 -0.90 -7.97 15.07
N SER A 46 -0.09 -9.02 15.11
CA SER A 46 -0.15 -10.05 16.16
C SER A 46 0.39 -9.60 17.52
N ARG A 47 1.09 -8.47 17.60
CA ARG A 47 1.72 -7.99 18.84
C ARG A 47 0.74 -7.38 19.85
N HIS A 48 -0.41 -6.88 19.39
CA HIS A 48 -1.25 -5.98 20.18
C HIS A 48 -2.71 -6.46 20.36
N ASP A 49 -3.04 -7.67 19.89
CA ASP A 49 -4.37 -8.29 20.00
C ASP A 49 -5.53 -7.31 19.68
N TYR A 50 -5.35 -6.53 18.61
CA TYR A 50 -6.33 -5.55 18.20
C TYR A 50 -7.62 -6.23 17.71
N PRO A 51 -8.81 -5.61 17.95
CA PRO A 51 -10.03 -5.99 17.25
C PRO A 51 -9.82 -5.97 15.73
N GLU A 52 -10.56 -6.81 15.01
CA GLU A 52 -10.39 -7.01 13.58
C GLU A 52 -10.47 -5.71 12.75
N PRO A 53 -11.42 -4.79 12.98
CA PRO A 53 -11.45 -3.51 12.25
C PRO A 53 -10.19 -2.66 12.46
N VAL A 54 -9.67 -2.62 13.69
CA VAL A 54 -8.44 -1.86 14.02
C VAL A 54 -7.22 -2.53 13.39
N SER A 55 -7.18 -3.86 13.37
CA SER A 55 -6.12 -4.63 12.68
C SER A 55 -6.11 -4.36 11.17
N GLN A 56 -7.29 -4.32 10.54
CA GLN A 56 -7.42 -4.01 9.12
C GLN A 56 -6.92 -2.60 8.81
N LEU A 57 -7.36 -1.59 9.58
CA LEU A 57 -6.90 -0.22 9.40
C LEU A 57 -5.38 -0.07 9.58
N LEU A 58 -4.81 -0.72 10.60
CA LEU A 58 -3.37 -0.72 10.81
C LEU A 58 -2.61 -1.43 9.69
N GLY A 59 -3.15 -2.54 9.17
CA GLY A 59 -2.59 -3.22 8.00
C GLY A 59 -2.61 -2.34 6.74
N GLN A 60 -3.68 -1.57 6.53
CA GLN A 60 -3.81 -0.63 5.41
C GLN A 60 -2.76 0.48 5.54
N ALA A 61 -2.59 1.03 6.75
CA ALA A 61 -1.54 2.00 7.02
C ALA A 61 -0.14 1.43 6.78
N ALA A 62 0.13 0.20 7.21
CA ALA A 62 1.41 -0.46 6.96
C ALA A 62 1.68 -0.63 5.45
N ALA A 63 0.68 -1.07 4.67
CA ALA A 63 0.80 -1.22 3.22
C ALA A 63 0.99 0.13 2.51
N LEU A 64 0.21 1.15 2.87
CA LEU A 64 0.36 2.50 2.31
C LEU A 64 1.73 3.10 2.61
N THR A 65 2.19 3.01 3.86
CA THR A 65 3.50 3.49 4.28
C THR A 65 4.63 2.75 3.55
N ALA A 66 4.49 1.45 3.29
CA ALA A 66 5.45 0.70 2.48
C ALA A 66 5.47 1.17 1.01
N LEU A 67 4.31 1.37 0.39
CA LEU A 67 4.18 1.88 -0.98
C LEU A 67 4.86 3.24 -1.15
N LEU A 68 4.63 4.15 -0.21
CA LEU A 68 5.18 5.51 -0.25
C LEU A 68 6.64 5.55 0.19
N GLY A 69 7.00 4.85 1.25
CA GLY A 69 8.36 4.82 1.79
C GLY A 69 9.37 4.19 0.83
N ALA A 70 8.97 3.17 0.08
CA ALA A 70 9.81 2.58 -0.96
C ALA A 70 10.00 3.47 -2.20
N ALA A 71 9.27 4.58 -2.30
CA ALA A 71 9.49 5.57 -3.35
C ALA A 71 10.67 6.51 -3.05
N LEU A 72 11.13 6.55 -1.79
CA LEU A 72 12.24 7.41 -1.38
C LEU A 72 13.55 6.94 -2.02
N LYS A 73 14.25 7.86 -2.70
CA LYS A 73 15.52 7.59 -3.39
C LYS A 73 16.77 7.74 -2.50
N PHE A 74 16.59 8.02 -1.22
CA PHE A 74 17.63 8.32 -0.25
C PHE A 74 17.41 7.54 1.04
N GLU A 75 18.46 7.41 1.85
CA GLU A 75 18.35 6.87 3.19
C GLU A 75 17.51 7.81 4.07
N GLY A 76 16.51 7.26 4.74
CA GLY A 76 15.59 8.06 5.53
C GLY A 76 14.41 7.25 6.03
N LYS A 77 13.45 7.96 6.60
CA LYS A 77 12.25 7.43 7.21
C LYS A 77 11.02 8.14 6.65
N PHE A 78 10.07 7.37 6.15
CA PHE A 78 8.72 7.85 5.88
C PHE A 78 7.83 7.55 7.08
N ILE A 79 7.02 8.51 7.50
CA ILE A 79 6.09 8.38 8.63
C ILE A 79 4.71 8.82 8.17
N LEU A 80 3.75 7.92 8.30
CA LEU A 80 2.33 8.22 8.16
C LEU A 80 1.71 8.27 9.55
N GLN A 81 1.05 9.37 9.87
CA GLN A 81 0.37 9.55 11.14
C GLN A 81 -1.02 10.14 10.92
N ALA A 82 -2.06 9.46 11.42
CA ALA A 82 -3.40 10.04 11.54
C ALA A 82 -3.71 10.30 13.01
N SER A 83 -4.23 11.50 13.31
CA SER A 83 -4.76 11.82 14.64
C SER A 83 -6.19 12.30 14.46
N THR A 84 -7.15 11.61 15.08
CA THR A 84 -8.59 11.86 14.89
C THR A 84 -9.35 11.81 16.21
N ASP A 85 -10.60 12.27 16.19
CA ASP A 85 -11.54 12.13 17.31
C ASP A 85 -12.39 10.84 17.28
N GLY A 86 -12.18 10.00 16.27
CA GLY A 86 -12.91 8.74 16.07
C GLY A 86 -12.55 7.63 17.07
N PRO A 87 -13.06 6.40 16.85
CA PRO A 87 -12.66 5.22 17.63
C PRO A 87 -11.15 4.97 17.64
N VAL A 88 -10.45 5.25 16.54
CA VAL A 88 -8.99 5.19 16.44
C VAL A 88 -8.45 6.62 16.47
N ASP A 89 -7.99 7.05 17.64
CA ASP A 89 -7.56 8.43 17.86
C ASP A 89 -6.13 8.70 17.39
N LEU A 90 -5.31 7.66 17.25
CA LEU A 90 -3.94 7.74 16.78
C LEU A 90 -3.60 6.48 15.97
N LEU A 91 -3.14 6.69 14.75
CA LEU A 91 -2.61 5.67 13.86
C LEU A 91 -1.25 6.12 13.37
N VAL A 92 -0.21 5.32 13.58
CA VAL A 92 1.15 5.63 13.14
C VAL A 92 1.71 4.41 12.42
N ALA A 93 2.28 4.63 11.23
CA ALA A 93 3.07 3.63 10.53
C ALA A 93 4.33 4.30 9.98
N ASP A 94 5.46 3.61 10.07
CA ASP A 94 6.71 4.14 9.56
C ASP A 94 7.51 3.12 8.77
N TYR A 95 8.18 3.60 7.72
CA TYR A 95 9.06 2.84 6.85
C TYR A 95 10.45 3.47 6.86
N GLN A 96 11.40 2.72 7.41
CA GLN A 96 12.83 3.03 7.39
C GLN A 96 13.46 2.37 6.17
N VAL A 97 14.13 3.16 5.33
CA VAL A 97 14.89 2.64 4.21
C VAL A 97 16.17 1.96 4.72
N PRO A 98 16.53 0.74 4.25
CA PRO A 98 15.72 -0.18 3.43
C PRO A 98 14.88 -1.15 4.29
N GLY A 99 13.56 -1.21 4.03
CA GLY A 99 12.68 -2.32 4.41
C GLY A 99 12.18 -2.38 5.86
N GLY A 100 12.56 -1.46 6.74
CA GLY A 100 12.12 -1.48 8.14
C GLY A 100 10.70 -0.94 8.31
N LEU A 101 9.69 -1.80 8.48
CA LEU A 101 8.30 -1.38 8.66
C LEU A 101 7.84 -1.52 10.12
N ARG A 102 7.15 -0.50 10.63
CA ARG A 102 6.52 -0.51 11.96
C ARG A 102 5.13 0.12 11.89
N GLY A 103 4.28 -0.26 12.82
CA GLY A 103 2.93 0.27 12.94
C GLY A 103 2.40 0.18 14.36
N TYR A 104 1.58 1.15 14.73
CA TYR A 104 0.91 1.23 16.02
C TYR A 104 -0.43 1.96 15.86
N ALA A 105 -1.45 1.47 16.56
CA ALA A 105 -2.75 2.13 16.66
C ALA A 105 -3.16 2.28 18.14
N ARG A 106 -3.71 3.44 18.49
CA ARG A 106 -4.43 3.65 19.75
C ARG A 106 -5.90 3.81 19.44
N PHE A 107 -6.74 3.10 20.19
CA PHE A 107 -8.17 3.09 19.99
C PHE A 107 -8.91 3.10 21.33
N SER A 108 -10.16 3.56 21.32
CA SER A 108 -11.09 3.48 22.45
C SER A 108 -12.02 2.27 22.27
N PRO A 109 -11.96 1.26 23.15
CA PRO A 109 -12.88 0.12 23.10
C PRO A 109 -14.35 0.53 23.22
N GLU A 110 -14.64 1.54 24.03
CA GLU A 110 -15.99 2.06 24.26
C GLU A 110 -16.57 2.70 22.99
N ARG A 111 -15.80 3.60 22.34
CA ARG A 111 -16.23 4.22 21.07
C ARG A 111 -16.33 3.20 19.94
N LEU A 112 -15.42 2.23 19.91
CA LEU A 112 -15.45 1.15 18.92
C LEU A 112 -16.71 0.28 19.09
N ALA A 113 -17.08 -0.06 20.33
CA ALA A 113 -18.28 -0.84 20.61
C ALA A 113 -19.58 -0.06 20.33
N ALA A 114 -19.54 1.27 20.44
CA ALA A 114 -20.67 2.14 20.11
C ALA A 114 -20.76 2.50 18.61
N LEU A 115 -19.79 2.08 17.79
CA LEU A 115 -19.74 2.40 16.37
C LEU A 115 -20.86 1.67 15.61
N PRO A 116 -21.66 2.37 14.79
CA PRO A 116 -22.65 1.72 13.94
C PRO A 116 -21.96 0.84 12.87
N PRO A 117 -22.69 -0.09 12.23
CA PRO A 117 -22.12 -0.97 11.20
C PRO A 117 -21.41 -0.24 10.07
N ASP A 118 -21.92 0.93 9.65
CA ASP A 118 -21.34 1.77 8.60
C ASP A 118 -20.46 2.90 9.15
N GLY A 119 -20.17 2.87 10.46
CA GLY A 119 -19.37 3.88 11.13
C GLY A 119 -17.90 3.80 10.74
N ARG A 120 -17.24 4.96 10.76
CA ARG A 120 -15.83 5.09 10.38
C ARG A 120 -14.94 5.03 11.61
N LEU A 121 -13.81 4.31 11.50
CA LEU A 121 -12.82 4.19 12.57
C LEU A 121 -12.01 5.47 12.76
N LEU A 122 -11.74 6.17 11.66
CA LEU A 122 -11.14 7.50 11.63
C LEU A 122 -12.27 8.52 11.62
N GLY A 123 -12.20 9.47 12.56
CA GLY A 123 -13.15 10.58 12.66
C GLY A 123 -12.64 11.84 11.96
N GLU A 124 -12.96 12.99 12.55
CA GLU A 124 -12.39 14.27 12.14
C GLU A 124 -10.99 14.45 12.72
N GLY A 125 -10.09 15.05 11.95
CA GLY A 125 -8.71 15.25 12.37
C GLY A 125 -7.78 15.58 11.22
N HIS A 126 -6.60 14.95 11.21
CA HIS A 126 -5.63 15.16 10.14
C HIS A 126 -4.76 13.92 9.89
N LEU A 127 -4.35 13.78 8.64
CA LEU A 127 -3.34 12.83 8.18
C LEU A 127 -2.06 13.61 7.86
N ALA A 128 -0.97 13.29 8.55
CA ALA A 128 0.36 13.84 8.32
C ALA A 128 1.25 12.78 7.64
N MET A 129 1.89 13.16 6.55
CA MET A 129 2.93 12.40 5.88
C MET A 129 4.26 13.12 6.04
N THR A 130 5.22 12.48 6.68
CA THR A 130 6.52 13.07 7.03
C THR A 130 7.65 12.28 6.40
N ILE A 131 8.56 12.98 5.75
CA ILE A 131 9.82 12.48 5.23
C ILE A 131 10.95 13.03 6.10
N ASP A 132 11.61 12.14 6.84
CA ASP A 132 12.77 12.46 7.67
C ASP A 132 14.03 11.88 7.01
N ARG A 133 15.00 12.74 6.65
CA ARG A 133 16.27 12.35 6.04
C ARG A 133 17.41 12.24 7.07
N GLY A 134 17.13 12.38 8.37
CA GLY A 134 18.13 12.35 9.44
C GLY A 134 18.54 13.74 9.93
N MET A 135 19.59 13.77 10.78
CA MET A 135 19.87 14.89 11.69
C MET A 135 20.35 16.20 11.05
N GLU A 136 20.57 16.24 9.74
CA GLU A 136 21.13 17.41 9.04
C GLU A 136 20.23 17.94 7.91
N THR A 137 19.00 17.46 7.77
CA THR A 137 18.06 17.96 6.75
C THR A 137 16.73 18.34 7.36
N GLU A 138 16.11 19.40 6.83
CA GLU A 138 14.76 19.77 7.21
C GLU A 138 13.79 18.63 6.91
N ARG A 139 12.98 18.28 7.91
CA ARG A 139 11.89 17.33 7.75
C ARG A 139 10.84 17.94 6.85
N TYR A 140 10.49 17.23 5.79
CA TYR A 140 9.35 17.59 4.97
C TYR A 140 8.11 16.94 5.55
N GLN A 141 7.08 17.74 5.86
CA GLN A 141 5.82 17.24 6.37
C GLN A 141 4.69 17.92 5.60
N GLY A 142 3.85 17.11 4.98
CA GLY A 142 2.57 17.57 4.47
C GLY A 142 1.42 17.02 5.32
N VAL A 143 0.38 17.83 5.48
CA VAL A 143 -0.77 17.53 6.35
C VAL A 143 -2.04 17.82 5.58
N VAL A 144 -3.00 16.89 5.62
CA VAL A 144 -4.34 17.07 5.08
C VAL A 144 -5.39 16.83 6.16
N PRO A 145 -6.53 17.55 6.11
CA PRO A 145 -7.65 17.26 7.00
C PRO A 145 -8.20 15.86 6.75
N LEU A 146 -8.72 15.25 7.81
CA LEU A 146 -9.56 14.05 7.76
C LEU A 146 -10.96 14.45 8.16
N GLU A 147 -11.95 14.14 7.33
CA GLU A 147 -13.37 14.49 7.55
C GLU A 147 -14.25 13.22 7.59
N GLY A 148 -13.81 12.21 8.34
CA GLY A 148 -14.49 10.90 8.39
C GLY A 148 -14.27 10.01 7.17
N GLU A 149 -13.23 10.30 6.39
CA GLU A 149 -12.84 9.55 5.20
C GLU A 149 -12.07 8.26 5.55
N THR A 150 -11.93 7.35 4.59
CA THR A 150 -10.95 6.25 4.64
C THR A 150 -9.53 6.78 4.54
N LEU A 151 -8.58 5.96 4.97
CA LEU A 151 -7.16 6.24 4.79
C LEU A 151 -6.78 6.44 3.31
N THR A 152 -7.40 5.67 2.40
CA THR A 152 -7.16 5.77 0.96
C THR A 152 -7.64 7.10 0.39
N GLU A 153 -8.86 7.52 0.74
CA GLU A 153 -9.45 8.81 0.31
C GLU A 153 -8.61 9.99 0.83
N ALA A 154 -8.16 9.94 2.08
CA ALA A 154 -7.29 10.96 2.65
C ALA A 154 -5.93 11.05 1.95
N ALA A 155 -5.33 9.89 1.61
CA ALA A 155 -4.08 9.84 0.86
C ALA A 155 -4.24 10.36 -0.57
N ASP A 156 -5.35 10.04 -1.24
CA ASP A 156 -5.69 10.61 -2.55
C ASP A 156 -5.84 12.13 -2.48
N THR A 157 -6.54 12.65 -1.46
CA THR A 157 -6.66 14.09 -1.20
C THR A 157 -5.30 14.74 -0.99
N TYR A 158 -4.38 14.11 -0.26
CA TYR A 158 -2.99 14.56 -0.11
C TYR A 158 -2.29 14.70 -1.47
N PHE A 159 -2.28 13.65 -2.30
CA PHE A 159 -1.58 13.70 -3.59
C PHE A 159 -2.21 14.69 -4.56
N ARG A 160 -3.54 14.81 -4.55
CA ARG A 160 -4.26 15.77 -5.39
C ARG A 160 -3.97 17.22 -4.99
N GLN A 161 -3.99 17.54 -3.69
CA GLN A 161 -3.88 18.92 -3.22
C GLN A 161 -2.44 19.39 -3.01
N SER A 162 -1.61 18.55 -2.38
CA SER A 162 -0.25 18.92 -1.98
C SER A 162 0.78 18.66 -3.09
N GLU A 163 0.62 17.57 -3.85
CA GLU A 163 1.59 17.16 -4.87
C GLU A 163 1.12 17.44 -6.31
N GLN A 164 -0.16 17.78 -6.50
CA GLN A 164 -0.81 17.92 -7.82
C GLN A 164 -0.57 16.70 -8.74
N LEU A 165 -0.52 15.51 -8.14
CA LEU A 165 -0.16 14.28 -8.80
C LEU A 165 -1.36 13.32 -8.81
N PRO A 166 -2.02 13.12 -9.97
CA PRO A 166 -3.08 12.13 -10.09
C PRO A 166 -2.58 10.77 -9.62
N THR A 167 -3.23 10.23 -8.59
CA THR A 167 -2.82 9.02 -7.90
C THR A 167 -4.03 8.12 -7.71
N PHE A 168 -3.86 6.83 -7.98
CA PHE A 168 -4.81 5.79 -7.65
C PHE A 168 -4.18 4.89 -6.58
N ILE A 169 -4.94 4.58 -5.54
CA ILE A 169 -4.50 3.74 -4.43
C ILE A 169 -5.58 2.71 -4.16
N ARG A 170 -5.20 1.43 -4.10
CA ARG A 170 -6.02 0.37 -3.52
C ARG A 170 -5.24 -0.35 -2.43
N LEU A 171 -5.90 -0.58 -1.29
CA LEU A 171 -5.32 -1.28 -0.15
C LEU A 171 -6.28 -2.38 0.27
N ALA A 172 -5.75 -3.56 0.54
CA ALA A 172 -6.52 -4.71 1.01
C ALA A 172 -5.83 -5.32 2.23
N VAL A 173 -6.61 -5.74 3.22
CA VAL A 173 -6.12 -6.45 4.40
C VAL A 173 -7.13 -7.51 4.79
N ALA A 174 -6.68 -8.76 4.94
CA ALA A 174 -7.53 -9.82 5.42
C ALA A 174 -6.75 -10.91 6.15
N ARG A 175 -7.49 -11.75 6.88
CA ARG A 175 -6.98 -13.00 7.40
C ARG A 175 -6.96 -14.04 6.29
N HIS A 176 -5.81 -14.64 6.06
CA HIS A 176 -5.63 -15.75 5.15
C HIS A 176 -5.60 -17.06 5.94
N TYR A 177 -6.61 -17.90 5.76
CA TYR A 177 -6.69 -19.20 6.43
C TYR A 177 -5.76 -20.22 5.78
N ARG A 178 -5.02 -20.96 6.60
CA ARG A 178 -4.11 -22.01 6.13
C ARG A 178 -4.58 -23.35 6.68
N ALA A 179 -4.61 -24.38 5.84
CA ALA A 179 -4.86 -25.73 6.28
C ALA A 179 -3.66 -26.23 7.13
N GLY A 180 -3.88 -26.59 8.39
CA GLY A 180 -2.83 -27.10 9.28
C GLY A 180 -3.19 -27.11 10.77
N SER A 181 -2.39 -27.80 11.59
CA SER A 181 -2.60 -27.98 13.05
C SER A 181 -1.90 -26.91 13.91
N GLY A 182 -1.86 -25.66 13.43
CA GLY A 182 -1.29 -24.55 14.18
C GLY A 182 -2.25 -24.02 15.24
N SER A 183 -1.73 -23.40 16.31
CA SER A 183 -2.55 -22.72 17.33
C SER A 183 -3.32 -21.52 16.79
N ARG A 184 -2.92 -21.00 15.61
CA ARG A 184 -3.63 -19.95 14.87
C ARG A 184 -3.88 -20.42 13.43
N PRO A 185 -5.13 -20.69 13.02
CA PRO A 185 -5.45 -21.26 11.70
C PRO A 185 -5.41 -20.24 10.55
N TRP A 186 -4.96 -19.02 10.83
CA TRP A 186 -4.90 -17.91 9.89
C TRP A 186 -3.70 -17.02 10.19
N THR A 187 -3.26 -16.30 9.16
CA THR A 187 -2.25 -15.23 9.23
C THR A 187 -2.83 -13.96 8.61
N TRP A 188 -2.46 -12.78 9.11
CA TRP A 188 -2.78 -11.54 8.41
C TRP A 188 -2.01 -11.42 7.11
N ARG A 189 -2.66 -10.79 6.13
CA ARG A 189 -2.04 -10.35 4.88
C ARG A 189 -2.51 -8.95 4.56
N ALA A 190 -1.63 -8.17 3.96
CA ALA A 190 -1.92 -6.86 3.44
C ALA A 190 -1.32 -6.72 2.04
N GLY A 191 -2.05 -6.10 1.14
CA GLY A 191 -1.59 -5.81 -0.21
C GLY A 191 -2.00 -4.42 -0.62
N GLY A 192 -1.29 -3.86 -1.58
CA GLY A 192 -1.63 -2.56 -2.10
C GLY A 192 -1.09 -2.31 -3.49
N LEU A 193 -1.82 -1.50 -4.24
CA LEU A 193 -1.45 -1.01 -5.55
C LEU A 193 -1.50 0.52 -5.50
N LEU A 194 -0.42 1.16 -5.91
CA LEU A 194 -0.36 2.61 -6.12
C LEU A 194 0.05 2.86 -7.57
N VAL A 195 -0.70 3.72 -8.26
CA VAL A 195 -0.45 4.14 -9.65
C VAL A 195 -0.47 5.65 -9.69
N GLN A 196 0.53 6.25 -10.33
CA GLN A 196 0.69 7.69 -10.43
C GLN A 196 0.96 8.08 -11.88
N LYS A 197 0.31 9.15 -12.33
CA LYS A 197 0.58 9.75 -13.62
C LYS A 197 2.03 10.27 -13.65
N LEU A 198 2.79 9.91 -14.68
CA LEU A 198 4.11 10.50 -14.91
C LEU A 198 3.91 11.90 -15.49
N THR A 199 4.46 12.92 -14.84
CA THR A 199 4.49 14.27 -15.42
C THR A 199 5.70 14.41 -16.32
N ARG A 200 5.50 14.84 -17.56
CA ARG A 200 6.61 15.22 -18.45
C ARG A 200 7.16 16.56 -17.98
N GLU A 201 8.36 16.57 -17.39
CA GLU A 201 9.04 17.83 -17.05
C GLU A 201 9.46 18.57 -18.34
N GLY A 202 9.03 19.83 -18.48
CA GLY A 202 9.77 20.83 -19.28
C GLY A 202 9.32 21.16 -20.70
N GLY A 203 8.07 20.86 -21.11
CA GLY A 203 7.54 21.25 -22.43
C GLY A 203 6.31 22.17 -22.34
N ARG A 204 6.13 23.11 -23.29
CA ARG A 204 4.79 23.70 -23.53
C ARG A 204 3.91 22.61 -24.13
N VAL A 205 3.13 21.94 -23.29
CA VAL A 205 2.14 20.95 -23.73
C VAL A 205 1.08 21.67 -24.54
N THR A 206 0.85 21.22 -25.78
CA THR A 206 -0.27 21.71 -26.59
C THR A 206 -1.60 21.22 -25.99
N THR A 207 -2.71 21.89 -26.30
CA THR A 207 -4.04 21.46 -25.83
C THR A 207 -4.35 20.01 -26.22
N SER A 208 -3.87 19.56 -27.38
CA SER A 208 -4.06 18.18 -27.86
C SER A 208 -3.24 17.17 -27.07
N GLU A 209 -2.00 17.48 -26.71
CA GLU A 209 -1.16 16.58 -25.90
C GLU A 209 -1.70 16.45 -24.47
N ALA A 210 -2.19 17.54 -23.88
CA ALA A 210 -2.81 17.50 -22.56
C ALA A 210 -4.08 16.62 -22.53
N ALA A 211 -4.85 16.62 -23.62
CA ALA A 211 -6.02 15.76 -23.75
C ALA A 211 -5.65 14.27 -23.85
N LEU A 212 -4.59 13.94 -24.60
CA LEU A 212 -4.06 12.57 -24.69
C LEU A 212 -3.54 12.09 -23.34
N GLU A 213 -2.77 12.90 -22.63
CA GLU A 213 -2.26 12.56 -21.29
C GLU A 213 -3.39 12.30 -20.28
N GLU A 214 -4.53 12.97 -20.43
CA GLU A 214 -5.71 12.74 -19.59
C GLU A 214 -6.45 11.45 -19.97
N GLU A 215 -6.53 11.14 -21.26
CA GLU A 215 -7.09 9.88 -21.76
C GLU A 215 -6.23 8.68 -21.33
N ASP A 216 -4.91 8.80 -21.42
CA ASP A 216 -3.95 7.78 -20.99
C ASP A 216 -4.06 7.51 -19.48
N TRP A 217 -4.13 8.58 -18.67
CA TRP A 217 -4.39 8.45 -17.24
C TRP A 217 -5.74 7.79 -16.94
N THR A 218 -6.80 8.22 -17.63
CA THR A 218 -8.14 7.66 -17.47
C THR A 218 -8.15 6.16 -17.77
N ARG A 219 -7.47 5.74 -18.83
CA ARG A 219 -7.33 4.33 -19.22
C ARG A 219 -6.55 3.54 -18.18
N ALA A 220 -5.37 4.01 -17.77
CA ALA A 220 -4.57 3.34 -16.74
C ALA A 220 -5.32 3.21 -15.40
N ARG A 221 -6.04 4.26 -14.99
CA ARG A 221 -6.88 4.23 -13.79
C ARG A 221 -7.99 3.20 -13.92
N ALA A 222 -8.72 3.18 -15.05
CA ALA A 222 -9.79 2.22 -15.28
C ALA A 222 -9.27 0.77 -15.22
N LEU A 223 -8.08 0.50 -15.77
CA LEU A 223 -7.42 -0.80 -15.64
C LEU A 223 -7.08 -1.11 -14.18
N ALA A 224 -6.47 -0.17 -13.46
CA ALA A 224 -6.10 -0.33 -12.05
C ALA A 224 -7.32 -0.59 -11.14
N GLU A 225 -8.46 0.03 -11.41
CA GLU A 225 -9.72 -0.14 -10.65
C GLU A 225 -10.25 -1.57 -10.71
N THR A 226 -9.92 -2.34 -11.76
CA THR A 226 -10.32 -3.75 -11.90
C THR A 226 -9.54 -4.72 -11.00
N VAL A 227 -8.52 -4.26 -10.28
CA VAL A 227 -7.78 -5.13 -9.34
C VAL A 227 -8.69 -5.47 -8.17
N GLU A 228 -8.74 -6.73 -7.77
CA GLU A 228 -9.56 -7.17 -6.64
C GLU A 228 -8.72 -7.41 -5.39
N ASP A 229 -9.36 -7.30 -4.22
CA ASP A 229 -8.68 -7.45 -2.92
C ASP A 229 -8.05 -8.84 -2.78
N HIS A 230 -8.71 -9.88 -3.29
CA HIS A 230 -8.19 -11.23 -3.22
C HIS A 230 -6.90 -11.41 -4.06
N GLU A 231 -6.77 -10.71 -5.18
CA GLU A 231 -5.57 -10.75 -6.03
C GLU A 231 -4.36 -10.07 -5.33
N LEU A 232 -4.62 -8.97 -4.62
CA LEU A 232 -3.62 -8.27 -3.82
C LEU A 232 -3.14 -9.12 -2.63
N LEU A 233 -4.01 -9.97 -2.09
CA LEU A 233 -3.75 -10.76 -0.88
C LEU A 233 -3.26 -12.19 -1.15
N ASP A 234 -3.47 -12.72 -2.36
CA ASP A 234 -3.15 -14.11 -2.69
C ASP A 234 -1.63 -14.37 -2.68
N PRO A 235 -1.09 -15.27 -1.82
CA PRO A 235 0.31 -15.71 -1.87
C PRO A 235 0.70 -16.37 -3.18
N MET A 236 -0.24 -17.04 -3.83
CA MET A 236 0.00 -17.89 -4.99
C MET A 236 -0.06 -17.11 -6.30
N LEU A 237 -0.50 -15.85 -6.28
CA LEU A 237 -0.49 -14.95 -7.42
C LEU A 237 0.79 -14.09 -7.41
N PRO A 238 1.76 -14.36 -8.31
CA PRO A 238 2.96 -13.55 -8.41
C PRO A 238 2.62 -12.09 -8.79
N PRO A 239 3.30 -11.10 -8.20
CA PRO A 239 3.06 -9.68 -8.50
C PRO A 239 3.22 -9.31 -9.98
N ASP A 240 4.22 -9.86 -10.66
CA ASP A 240 4.48 -9.66 -12.08
C ASP A 240 3.30 -10.12 -12.95
N ARG A 241 2.67 -11.24 -12.57
CA ARG A 241 1.46 -11.72 -13.27
C ARG A 241 0.26 -10.83 -13.02
N LEU A 242 0.10 -10.30 -11.81
CA LEU A 242 -0.99 -9.37 -11.52
C LEU A 242 -0.81 -8.06 -12.31
N LEU A 243 0.41 -7.53 -12.36
CA LEU A 243 0.72 -6.35 -13.17
C LEU A 243 0.52 -6.60 -14.66
N TYR A 244 0.93 -7.77 -15.17
CA TYR A 244 0.66 -8.14 -16.55
C TYR A 244 -0.85 -8.25 -16.84
N ARG A 245 -1.62 -8.90 -15.96
CA ARG A 245 -3.10 -8.98 -16.08
C ARG A 245 -3.71 -7.58 -16.22
N LEU A 246 -3.23 -6.62 -15.43
CA LEU A 246 -3.73 -5.25 -15.40
C LEU A 246 -3.25 -4.40 -16.60
N PHE A 247 -1.98 -4.50 -16.98
CA PHE A 247 -1.31 -3.50 -17.83
C PHE A 247 -0.54 -4.12 -19.02
N HIS A 248 -0.85 -5.35 -19.45
CA HIS A 248 -0.15 -5.98 -20.58
C HIS A 248 -0.24 -5.18 -21.88
N GLU A 249 -1.36 -4.50 -22.15
CA GLU A 249 -1.52 -3.63 -23.32
C GLU A 249 -0.70 -2.33 -23.20
N GLU A 250 -0.30 -1.95 -21.98
CA GLU A 250 0.39 -0.70 -21.70
C GLU A 250 1.94 -0.83 -21.66
N GLN A 251 2.48 -1.99 -22.08
CA GLN A 251 3.92 -2.29 -22.06
C GLN A 251 4.53 -2.20 -20.64
N VAL A 252 3.92 -2.89 -19.68
CA VAL A 252 4.40 -2.91 -18.29
C VAL A 252 5.78 -3.55 -18.13
N ARG A 253 6.65 -2.92 -17.33
CA ARG A 253 7.99 -3.40 -16.96
C ARG A 253 8.36 -3.11 -15.52
#